data_AF-A0A7G5LJJ3-F1
#
_entry.id   AF-A0A7G5LJJ3-F1
#
_cell.length_a   1.000
_cell.length_b   1.000
_cell.length_c   1.000
_cell.angle_alpha   90.00
_cell.angle_beta   90.00
_cell.angle_gamma   90.00
#
_symmetry.space_group_name_H-M   'P 1'
#
loop_
_entity.id
_entity.type
_entity.pdbx_description
1 polymer ?
#
loop_
_entity_poly.entity_id
_entity_poly.type
_entity_poly.pdbx_seq_one_letter_code
_entity_poly.pdbx_strand_id
1 'polypeptide(L)'
;MSSRTNLQRLQALEKEMDAAAADFDFEKAAALRDEIARLKGEADGIVGRAPPGQIGLGTDQPVREPPKNWVKPKKPDFLIGANKKKR
;
A
#
# COMPACT_ATOMS: atom_id res chain seq x y z
N MET A 1 -25.46 -7.35 2.65
CA MET A 1 -25.37 -7.84 4.04
C MET A 1 -25.42 -6.62 4.96
N SER A 2 -26.33 -6.59 5.93
CA SER A 2 -26.51 -5.42 6.81
C SER A 2 -25.26 -5.17 7.67
N SER A 3 -24.92 -3.92 7.95
CA SER A 3 -23.78 -3.54 8.81
C SER A 3 -23.75 -4.30 10.15
N ARG A 4 -24.93 -4.59 10.72
CA ARG A 4 -25.10 -5.36 11.95
C ARG A 4 -24.61 -6.81 11.86
N THR A 5 -24.77 -7.47 10.70
CA THR A 5 -24.34 -8.87 10.53
C THR A 5 -22.82 -8.99 10.43
N ASN A 6 -22.16 -7.97 9.87
CA ASN A 6 -20.70 -7.92 9.82
C ASN A 6 -20.08 -7.72 11.22
N LEU A 7 -20.68 -6.87 12.05
CA LEU A 7 -20.23 -6.67 13.43
C LEU A 7 -20.34 -7.95 14.27
N GLN A 8 -21.45 -8.69 14.14
CA GLN A 8 -21.64 -9.97 14.82
C GLN A 8 -20.59 -11.00 14.39
N ARG A 9 -20.26 -11.04 13.09
CA ARG A 9 -19.24 -11.93 12.54
C ARG A 9 -17.84 -11.57 13.04
N LEU A 10 -17.51 -10.29 13.12
CA LEU A 10 -16.22 -9.83 13.68
C LEU A 10 -16.07 -10.22 15.16
N GLN A 11 -17.11 -10.02 15.96
CA GLN A 11 -17.10 -10.41 17.37
C GLN A 11 -16.95 -11.93 17.58
N ALA A 12 -17.50 -12.75 16.67
CA ALA A 12 -17.32 -14.19 16.71
C ALA A 12 -15.86 -14.58 16.44
N LEU A 13 -15.26 -13.99 15.39
CA LEU A 13 -13.85 -14.24 15.03
C LEU A 13 -12.87 -13.77 16.12
N GLU A 14 -13.14 -12.63 16.77
CA GLU A 14 -12.31 -12.13 17.88
C GLU A 14 -12.33 -13.13 19.07
N LYS A 15 -13.49 -13.69 19.40
CA LYS A 15 -13.59 -14.73 20.45
C LYS A 15 -12.87 -16.02 20.10
N GLU A 16 -12.93 -16.44 18.83
CA GLU A 16 -12.22 -17.64 18.36
C GLU A 16 -10.70 -17.43 18.38
N MET A 17 -10.24 -16.21 18.09
CA MET A 17 -8.83 -15.85 18.14
C MET A 17 -8.31 -15.88 19.58
N ASP A 18 -9.07 -15.32 20.53
CA ASP A 18 -8.71 -15.33 21.96
C ASP A 18 -8.67 -16.76 22.52
N ALA A 19 -9.60 -17.63 22.11
CA ALA A 19 -9.59 -19.04 22.47
C ALA A 19 -8.36 -19.76 21.91
N ALA A 20 -8.01 -19.54 20.64
CA ALA A 20 -6.81 -20.11 20.04
C ALA A 20 -5.53 -19.61 20.73
N ALA A 21 -5.47 -18.34 21.11
CA ALA A 21 -4.35 -17.76 21.86
C ALA A 21 -4.22 -18.37 23.27
N ALA A 22 -5.35 -18.64 23.94
CA ALA A 22 -5.35 -19.32 25.24
C ALA A 22 -4.87 -20.77 25.15
N ASP A 23 -5.15 -21.45 24.04
CA ASP A 23 -4.67 -22.80 23.73
C ASP A 23 -3.25 -22.82 23.14
N PHE A 24 -2.57 -21.68 23.07
CA PHE A 24 -1.24 -21.49 22.46
C PHE A 24 -1.15 -21.86 20.97
N ASP A 25 -2.27 -21.91 20.25
CA ASP A 25 -2.34 -22.12 18.82
C ASP A 25 -2.23 -20.78 18.07
N PHE A 26 -0.99 -20.28 17.99
CA PHE A 26 -0.69 -18.98 17.40
C PHE A 26 -0.86 -18.96 15.87
N GLU A 27 -0.71 -20.10 15.20
CA GLU A 27 -0.94 -20.20 13.75
C GLU A 27 -2.41 -19.98 13.43
N LYS A 28 -3.30 -20.62 14.19
CA LYS A 28 -4.74 -20.39 14.07
C LYS A 28 -5.12 -18.97 14.47
N ALA A 29 -4.55 -18.42 15.53
CA ALA A 29 -4.79 -17.03 15.93
C ALA A 29 -4.33 -16.03 14.84
N ALA A 30 -3.20 -16.28 14.18
CA ALA A 30 -2.71 -15.45 13.08
C ALA A 30 -3.64 -15.50 11.86
N ALA A 31 -4.11 -16.69 11.47
CA ALA A 31 -5.08 -16.84 10.38
C ALA A 31 -6.40 -16.10 10.67
N LEU A 32 -6.89 -16.16 11.91
CA LEU A 32 -8.09 -15.45 12.35
C LEU A 32 -7.88 -13.92 12.34
N ARG A 33 -6.72 -13.44 12.79
CA ARG A 33 -6.35 -12.02 12.71
C ARG A 33 -6.36 -11.51 11.27
N ASP A 34 -5.81 -12.27 10.34
CA ASP A 34 -5.73 -11.87 8.93
C ASP A 34 -7.14 -11.83 8.29
N GLU A 35 -8.02 -12.77 8.66
CA GLU A 35 -9.42 -12.76 8.24
C GLU A 35 -10.19 -11.57 8.84
N ILE A 36 -9.94 -11.21 10.10
CA ILE A 36 -10.51 -10.01 10.74
C ILE A 36 -10.04 -8.75 9.99
N ALA A 37 -8.75 -8.63 9.67
CA ALA A 37 -8.19 -7.50 8.94
C ALA A 37 -8.81 -7.40 7.52
N ARG A 38 -9.02 -8.53 6.84
CA ARG A 38 -9.72 -8.59 5.55
C ARG A 38 -11.16 -8.08 5.64
N LEU A 39 -11.90 -8.48 6.68
CA LEU A 39 -13.28 -8.03 6.89
C LEU A 39 -13.40 -6.57 7.34
N LYS A 40 -12.40 -6.05 8.07
CA LYS A 40 -12.30 -4.63 8.46
C LYS A 40 -11.85 -3.72 7.30
N GLY A 41 -11.35 -4.30 6.20
CA GLY A 41 -10.79 -3.54 5.08
C GLY A 41 -9.38 -3.01 5.35
N GLU A 42 -8.70 -3.53 6.38
CA GLU A 42 -7.33 -3.18 6.78
C GLU A 42 -6.27 -4.01 6.03
N ALA A 43 -6.69 -5.01 5.26
CA ALA A 43 -5.79 -5.93 4.54
C ALA A 43 -4.94 -5.27 3.45
N ASP A 44 -5.28 -4.08 2.97
CA ASP A 44 -4.44 -3.34 2.00
C ASP A 44 -3.13 -2.82 2.63
N GLY A 45 -3.00 -2.85 3.96
CA GLY A 45 -1.86 -2.25 4.69
C GLY A 45 -0.91 -3.22 5.39
N ILE A 46 -1.27 -4.48 5.63
CA ILE A 46 -0.49 -5.33 6.56
C ILE A 46 0.71 -6.02 5.89
N VAL A 47 0.70 -6.26 4.57
CA VAL A 47 1.90 -6.55 3.78
C VAL A 47 1.69 -6.05 2.34
N GLY A 48 1.43 -4.76 2.17
CA GLY A 48 1.36 -4.17 0.83
C GLY A 48 2.74 -4.29 0.15
N ARG A 49 2.84 -5.11 -0.91
CA ARG A 49 3.98 -5.06 -1.82
C ARG A 49 4.15 -3.60 -2.22
N ALA A 50 5.28 -2.98 -1.86
CA ALA A 50 5.55 -1.60 -2.26
C ALA A 50 5.40 -1.50 -3.78
N PRO A 51 4.64 -0.52 -4.30
CA PRO A 51 4.47 -0.33 -5.73
C PRO A 51 5.84 -0.25 -6.41
N PRO A 52 6.01 -0.86 -7.60
CA PRO A 52 7.28 -0.87 -8.30
C PRO A 52 7.75 0.58 -8.52
N GLY A 53 8.91 0.91 -7.94
CA GLY A 53 9.48 2.26 -7.95
C GLY A 53 9.69 2.89 -6.56
N GLN A 54 9.13 2.32 -5.49
CA GLN A 54 9.28 2.87 -4.14
C GLN A 54 10.54 2.37 -3.38
N ILE A 55 11.16 1.28 -3.84
CA ILE A 55 12.28 0.59 -3.17
C ILE A 55 13.66 1.06 -3.69
N GLY A 56 13.72 2.28 -4.23
CA GLY A 56 14.95 2.90 -4.73
C GLY A 56 15.42 4.00 -3.80
N LEU A 57 16.69 3.98 -3.43
CA LEU A 57 17.40 5.05 -2.71
C LEU A 57 17.11 6.42 -3.39
N GLY A 58 16.15 7.19 -2.86
CA GLY A 58 15.75 8.49 -3.42
C GLY A 58 14.24 8.80 -3.44
N THR A 59 13.37 7.91 -2.96
CA THR A 59 11.89 8.08 -3.03
C THR A 59 11.29 9.04 -2.02
N ASP A 60 12.03 9.43 -0.98
CA ASP A 60 11.65 10.48 -0.03
C ASP A 60 12.30 11.84 -0.31
N GLN A 61 13.04 11.98 -1.42
CA GLN A 61 13.66 13.24 -1.73
C GLN A 61 12.59 14.16 -2.35
N PRO A 62 12.18 15.25 -1.67
CA PRO A 62 11.26 16.20 -2.28
C PRO A 62 11.92 16.68 -3.57
N VAL A 63 11.23 16.47 -4.70
CA VAL A 63 11.63 17.08 -5.96
C VAL A 63 11.77 18.57 -5.67
N ARG A 64 12.98 19.12 -5.86
CA ARG A 64 13.24 20.54 -5.58
C ARG A 64 12.27 21.36 -6.40
N GLU A 65 11.25 21.93 -5.75
CA GLU A 65 10.28 22.76 -6.43
C GLU A 65 11.00 24.00 -6.98
N PRO A 66 10.90 24.25 -8.30
CA PRO A 66 11.47 25.46 -8.86
C PRO A 66 10.73 26.69 -8.31
N PRO A 67 11.41 27.84 -8.15
CA PRO A 67 10.76 29.08 -7.71
C PRO A 67 9.54 29.45 -8.58
N LYS A 68 8.57 30.17 -8.00
CA LYS A 68 7.27 30.51 -8.62
C LYS A 68 7.36 31.08 -10.05
N ASN A 69 8.44 31.77 -10.40
CA ASN A 69 8.66 32.42 -11.70
C ASN A 69 9.78 31.77 -12.53
N TRP A 70 10.16 30.54 -12.23
CA TRP A 70 11.19 29.84 -12.99
C TRP A 70 10.68 29.40 -14.36
N VAL A 71 11.29 29.93 -15.42
CA VAL A 71 11.00 29.53 -16.81
C VAL A 71 12.00 28.46 -17.23
N LYS A 72 11.50 27.27 -17.57
CA LYS A 72 12.34 26.19 -18.09
C LYS A 72 12.98 26.64 -19.42
N PRO A 73 14.31 26.55 -19.58
CA PRO A 73 14.97 26.92 -20.83
C PRO A 73 14.54 25.99 -21.98
N LYS A 74 14.41 26.56 -23.18
CA LYS A 74 14.14 25.79 -24.40
C LYS A 74 15.35 24.90 -24.69
N LYS A 75 15.10 23.61 -24.98
CA LYS A 75 16.14 22.68 -25.38
C LYS A 75 16.83 23.24 -26.64
N PRO A 76 18.18 23.33 -26.67
CA PRO A 76 18.89 23.75 -27.87
C PRO A 76 18.55 22.81 -29.02
N ASP A 77 18.46 23.37 -30.22
CA ASP A 77 18.26 22.58 -31.43
C ASP A 77 19.58 21.88 -31.74
N PHE A 78 19.61 20.56 -31.55
CA PHE A 78 20.78 19.79 -31.93
C PHE A 78 20.72 19.61 -33.45
N LEU A 79 21.79 20.03 -34.14
CA LEU A 79 21.95 19.86 -35.60
C LEU A 79 21.89 18.38 -36.05
N ILE A 80 21.87 17.44 -35.11
CA ILE A 80 21.82 16.00 -35.35
C ILE A 80 20.47 15.51 -34.82
N GLY A 81 19.58 15.18 -35.75
CA GLY A 81 18.16 14.93 -35.51
C GLY A 81 17.88 13.93 -34.39
N ALA A 82 17.11 14.37 -33.40
CA ALA A 82 16.58 13.49 -32.37
C ALA A 82 15.54 12.54 -32.98
N ASN A 83 15.97 11.32 -33.32
CA ASN A 83 15.08 10.22 -33.67
C ASN A 83 14.18 9.89 -32.48
N LYS A 84 12.98 10.49 -32.44
CA LYS A 84 11.95 10.17 -31.45
C LYS A 84 11.36 8.79 -31.79
N LYS A 85 11.95 7.71 -31.25
CA LYS A 85 11.24 6.43 -31.18
C LYS A 85 10.01 6.61 -30.29
N LYS A 86 8.81 6.61 -30.90
CA LYS A 86 7.55 6.43 -30.17
C LYS A 86 7.60 5.04 -29.52
N ARG A 87 7.49 4.99 -28.19
CA ARG A 87 7.17 3.79 -27.43
C ARG A 87 5.70 3.86 -27.04
#